data_AF-A0A0K6FL16-F1
#
_entry.id   AF-A0A0K6FL16-F1
#
_cell.length_a   1.000
_cell.length_b   1.000
_cell.length_c   1.000
_cell.angle_alpha   90.00
_cell.angle_beta   90.00
_cell.angle_gamma   90.00
#
_symmetry.space_group_name_H-M   'P 1'
#
loop_
_entity.id
_entity.type
_entity.pdbx_description
1 polymer ?
#
loop_
_entity_poly.entity_id
_entity_poly.type
_entity_poly.pdbx_seq_one_letter_code
_entity_poly.pdbx_strand_id
1 'polypeptide(L)'
;MQRRKSQVSVEIPQAPLSKRDDNKVPVPARSDRKMPKKARPSFVMVSVEIPVKGSSSAKSKSKSQDQNVEPTQEAETRTLKRKRSASDLIKNTDTKKRGPERGQLSKKSSVRDKPTEVVVTLPQPKWIAIPMDIPYEETMRRMQLREFLARFQPLIKLPQVHLDILSRMSVPLRRYIPKATLKPVLLALVDLVGADAAPKIRQGCQATLRYIRNAKGDLSTTWDALAELRQICYPELPNPDYPPSGDINVDGESEDEGEEQGRVTRRASRLARASQPSPPPKDNSLDYQLVCGGQFLPILVFLAELALQMPSVRADIDDGLRNLSIAAHKTHTTKVAEEKSRWNDQRQKFTTTLAALQSTRSQEVEIANAQGTHTRGSSTTAKIKELKSKRKVAEADHQRSIQKLSIAYNLELRACAGRGTYLGSDQSGKQYFALALAPKSTHSGERWEYWSTFVSCWGAKADGAQPCWYGFDDPSEIRLLAGTLEHSTKRGSTSTKEKDPLVRSLLVYADFLDDRIKN
;
A
#
# COMPACT_ATOMS: atom_id res chain seq x y z
N MET A 1 -31.50 31.66 -30.10
CA MET A 1 -30.40 30.71 -29.82
C MET A 1 -30.92 29.59 -28.92
N GLN A 2 -31.15 28.40 -29.47
CA GLN A 2 -31.57 27.23 -28.69
C GLN A 2 -30.41 26.73 -27.82
N ARG A 3 -30.56 26.80 -26.49
CA ARG A 3 -29.59 26.23 -25.54
C ARG A 3 -29.67 24.71 -25.62
N ARG A 4 -28.59 24.07 -26.05
CA ARG A 4 -28.44 22.61 -25.99
C ARG A 4 -28.32 22.19 -24.53
N LYS A 5 -29.25 21.34 -24.07
CA LYS A 5 -29.18 20.65 -22.78
C LYS A 5 -28.28 19.43 -22.98
N SER A 6 -27.16 19.35 -22.26
CA SER A 6 -26.33 18.15 -22.19
C SER A 6 -26.81 17.28 -21.04
N GLN A 7 -27.33 16.10 -21.37
CA GLN A 7 -27.70 15.07 -20.40
C GLN A 7 -26.55 14.07 -20.32
N VAL A 8 -26.03 13.83 -19.12
CA VAL A 8 -24.98 12.83 -18.87
C VAL A 8 -25.61 11.68 -18.10
N SER A 9 -25.59 10.49 -18.69
CA SER A 9 -26.09 9.25 -18.09
C SER A 9 -24.91 8.53 -17.42
N VAL A 10 -25.05 8.20 -16.13
CA VAL A 10 -24.06 7.39 -15.39
C VAL A 10 -24.75 6.11 -14.95
N GLU A 11 -24.24 4.98 -15.43
CA GLU A 11 -24.75 3.64 -15.11
C GLU A 11 -23.97 3.09 -13.92
N ILE A 12 -24.66 2.76 -12.82
CA ILE A 12 -24.05 2.20 -11.62
C ILE A 12 -24.40 0.70 -11.57
N PRO A 13 -23.42 -0.21 -11.67
CA PRO A 13 -23.69 -1.64 -11.57
C PRO A 13 -24.03 -2.01 -10.11
N GLN A 14 -25.23 -2.52 -9.89
CA GLN A 14 -25.60 -3.17 -8.62
C GLN A 14 -25.11 -4.62 -8.62
N ALA A 15 -24.27 -4.97 -7.65
CA ALA A 15 -23.85 -6.35 -7.41
C ALA A 15 -25.01 -7.14 -6.76
N PRO A 16 -25.25 -8.40 -7.16
CA PRO A 16 -26.29 -9.22 -6.55
C PRO A 16 -25.88 -9.67 -5.15
N LEU A 17 -26.75 -9.41 -4.17
CA LEU A 17 -26.65 -9.93 -2.82
C LEU A 17 -26.79 -11.46 -2.85
N SER A 18 -25.72 -12.15 -2.45
CA SER A 18 -25.65 -13.60 -2.26
C SER A 18 -26.68 -14.03 -1.21
N LYS A 19 -27.65 -14.87 -1.59
CA LYS A 19 -28.56 -15.53 -0.65
C LYS A 19 -27.79 -16.61 0.10
N ARG A 20 -27.89 -16.57 1.43
CA ARG A 20 -27.36 -17.55 2.37
C ARG A 20 -28.42 -18.67 2.48
N ASP A 21 -28.05 -19.89 2.09
CA ASP A 21 -28.90 -21.08 2.25
C ASP A 21 -28.75 -21.62 3.68
N ASP A 22 -29.84 -21.59 4.46
CA ASP A 22 -29.97 -22.31 5.72
C ASP A 22 -30.57 -23.70 5.47
N ASN A 23 -29.79 -24.73 5.77
CA ASN A 23 -30.22 -26.13 5.77
C ASN A 23 -31.20 -26.40 6.92
N LYS A 24 -32.44 -26.80 6.60
CA LYS A 24 -33.31 -27.57 7.51
C LYS A 24 -33.92 -28.80 6.80
N VAL A 25 -33.94 -29.88 7.58
CA VAL A 25 -34.34 -31.28 7.32
C VAL A 25 -35.84 -31.41 6.93
N PRO A 26 -36.26 -32.45 6.17
CA PRO A 26 -37.55 -32.45 5.46
C PRO A 26 -38.67 -33.21 6.19
N VAL A 27 -39.91 -32.73 6.06
CA VAL A 27 -41.14 -33.51 6.23
C VAL A 27 -42.14 -33.10 5.14
N PRO A 28 -42.91 -34.03 4.53
CA PRO A 28 -43.65 -33.76 3.30
C PRO A 28 -45.13 -33.47 3.53
N ALA A 29 -45.71 -32.51 2.80
CA ALA A 29 -47.10 -32.58 2.34
C ALA A 29 -47.40 -31.52 1.27
N ARG A 30 -47.94 -32.03 0.16
CA ARG A 30 -48.72 -31.41 -0.93
C ARG A 30 -49.30 -30.01 -0.67
N SER A 31 -49.13 -29.12 -1.65
CA SER A 31 -50.26 -28.40 -2.28
C SER A 31 -49.83 -27.65 -3.54
N ASP A 32 -50.64 -27.81 -4.59
CA ASP A 32 -50.56 -27.12 -5.87
C ASP A 32 -50.66 -25.59 -5.71
N ARG A 33 -49.66 -24.84 -6.18
CA ARG A 33 -49.82 -23.39 -6.45
C ARG A 33 -49.06 -22.90 -7.69
N LYS A 34 -49.83 -22.17 -8.50
CA LYS A 34 -49.51 -21.50 -9.77
C LYS A 34 -48.22 -20.67 -9.73
N MET A 35 -47.47 -20.71 -10.83
CA MET A 35 -46.31 -19.86 -11.09
C MET A 35 -46.67 -18.36 -11.15
N PRO A 36 -45.93 -17.47 -10.46
CA PRO A 36 -46.01 -16.04 -10.71
C PRO A 36 -45.15 -15.62 -11.91
N LYS A 37 -45.72 -14.72 -12.73
CA LYS A 37 -45.10 -14.09 -13.90
C LYS A 37 -43.87 -13.27 -13.47
N LYS A 38 -42.80 -13.39 -14.24
CA LYS A 38 -41.52 -12.65 -14.10
C LYS A 38 -41.78 -11.13 -13.99
N ALA A 39 -41.44 -10.54 -12.85
CA ALA A 39 -41.40 -9.09 -12.68
C ALA A 39 -40.18 -8.52 -13.43
N ARG A 40 -40.44 -7.53 -14.30
CA ARG A 40 -39.40 -6.73 -14.98
C ARG A 40 -38.68 -5.86 -13.93
N PRO A 41 -37.34 -5.77 -13.94
CA PRO A 41 -36.64 -4.84 -13.06
C PRO A 41 -37.03 -3.40 -13.41
N SER A 42 -37.53 -2.67 -12.41
CA SER A 42 -37.84 -1.24 -12.48
C SER A 42 -36.54 -0.45 -12.41
N PHE A 43 -36.25 0.34 -13.43
CA PHE A 43 -35.12 1.27 -13.46
C PHE A 43 -35.56 2.60 -12.82
N VAL A 44 -34.91 2.99 -11.73
CA VAL A 44 -35.08 4.33 -11.15
C VAL A 44 -34.08 5.26 -11.84
N MET A 45 -34.55 6.10 -12.76
CA MET A 45 -33.76 7.20 -13.31
C MET A 45 -33.78 8.37 -12.33
N VAL A 46 -32.62 8.73 -11.79
CA VAL A 46 -32.44 9.97 -11.03
C VAL A 46 -31.88 11.03 -11.99
N SER A 47 -32.72 12.00 -12.36
CA SER A 47 -32.30 13.17 -13.14
C SER A 47 -31.76 14.25 -12.19
N VAL A 48 -30.49 14.62 -12.35
CA VAL A 48 -29.87 15.73 -11.61
C VAL A 48 -29.71 16.92 -12.56
N GLU A 49 -30.45 18.00 -12.31
CA GLU A 49 -30.28 19.27 -13.04
C GLU A 49 -29.12 20.05 -12.42
N ILE A 50 -28.08 20.32 -13.21
CA ILE A 50 -26.94 21.15 -12.79
C ILE A 50 -27.15 22.57 -13.34
N PRO A 51 -27.37 23.59 -12.48
CA PRO A 51 -27.47 24.96 -12.95
C PRO A 51 -26.08 25.49 -13.32
N VAL A 52 -25.86 25.72 -14.61
CA VAL A 52 -24.68 26.44 -15.11
C VAL A 52 -24.87 27.94 -14.82
N LYS A 53 -24.31 28.42 -13.71
CA LYS A 53 -24.16 29.86 -13.46
C LYS A 53 -23.04 30.41 -14.35
N GLY A 54 -23.43 31.19 -15.35
CA GLY A 54 -22.49 31.99 -16.14
C GLY A 54 -21.92 33.12 -15.28
N SER A 55 -20.59 33.15 -15.13
CA SER A 55 -19.86 34.24 -14.49
C SER A 55 -19.72 35.42 -15.47
N SER A 56 -20.46 36.50 -15.23
CA SER A 56 -20.21 37.80 -15.86
C SER A 56 -19.07 38.51 -15.12
N SER A 57 -18.08 38.98 -15.86
CA SER A 57 -16.98 39.80 -15.34
C SER A 57 -17.47 41.22 -15.06
N ALA A 58 -17.27 41.71 -13.84
CA ALA A 58 -17.34 43.13 -13.53
C ALA A 58 -16.00 43.58 -12.94
N LYS A 59 -15.38 44.55 -13.61
CA LYS A 59 -14.21 45.32 -13.20
C LYS A 59 -14.47 46.01 -11.85
N SER A 60 -13.57 45.87 -10.90
CA SER A 60 -13.35 46.88 -9.85
C SER A 60 -11.84 47.19 -9.76
N LYS A 61 -11.54 48.47 -9.95
CA LYS A 61 -10.24 49.11 -9.70
C LYS A 61 -10.07 49.25 -8.18
N SER A 62 -8.98 48.76 -7.62
CA SER A 62 -8.41 49.33 -6.41
C SER A 62 -6.89 49.43 -6.56
N LYS A 63 -6.37 50.51 -5.99
CA LYS A 63 -5.07 51.13 -6.20
C LYS A 63 -4.32 51.03 -4.87
N SER A 64 -3.20 50.32 -4.85
CA SER A 64 -2.21 50.24 -3.75
C SER A 64 -0.90 49.92 -4.47
N GLN A 65 -0.02 50.89 -4.76
CA GLN A 65 1.02 51.45 -3.89
C GLN A 65 1.94 50.38 -3.28
N ASP A 66 2.79 49.80 -4.12
CA ASP A 66 3.95 49.01 -3.71
C ASP A 66 5.19 49.91 -3.68
N GLN A 67 5.86 49.90 -2.53
CA GLN A 67 7.16 50.48 -2.33
C GLN A 67 8.25 49.51 -2.80
N ASN A 68 9.19 50.14 -3.51
CA ASN A 68 10.37 49.63 -4.14
C ASN A 68 11.46 49.37 -3.08
N VAL A 69 11.96 48.13 -2.94
CA VAL A 69 13.28 47.84 -2.37
C VAL A 69 13.91 46.67 -3.13
N GLU A 70 14.94 47.00 -3.89
CA GLU A 70 15.87 46.13 -4.60
C GLU A 70 16.84 45.46 -3.61
N PRO A 71 17.29 44.22 -3.88
CA PRO A 71 18.70 43.95 -3.61
C PRO A 71 19.39 43.21 -4.78
N THR A 72 20.38 43.92 -5.30
CA THR A 72 21.71 43.53 -5.79
C THR A 72 22.03 42.04 -5.96
N GLN A 73 22.38 41.70 -7.21
CA GLN A 73 23.11 40.50 -7.60
C GLN A 73 24.57 40.58 -7.13
N GLU A 74 25.06 39.53 -6.47
CA GLU A 74 26.49 39.20 -6.50
C GLU A 74 26.68 37.73 -6.92
N ALA A 75 27.46 37.58 -7.97
CA ALA A 75 27.94 36.34 -8.51
C ALA A 75 29.20 35.91 -7.74
N GLU A 76 29.27 34.65 -7.30
CA GLU A 76 30.56 34.01 -7.07
C GLU A 76 30.58 32.58 -7.62
N THR A 77 31.24 32.50 -8.77
CA THR A 77 31.81 31.30 -9.37
C THR A 77 32.92 30.73 -8.48
N ARG A 78 32.78 29.51 -7.98
CA ARG A 78 33.93 28.68 -7.57
C ARG A 78 33.91 27.30 -8.19
N THR A 79 34.89 27.12 -9.06
CA THR A 79 35.33 25.92 -9.74
C THR A 79 35.91 24.93 -8.74
N LEU A 80 35.34 23.71 -8.66
CA LEU A 80 35.99 22.60 -7.97
C LEU A 80 36.62 21.63 -8.98
N LYS A 81 37.94 21.55 -8.84
CA LYS A 81 38.90 20.77 -9.61
C LYS A 81 38.64 19.26 -9.51
N ARG A 82 38.47 18.65 -10.68
CA ARG A 82 39.26 17.51 -11.20
C ARG A 82 40.17 16.82 -10.17
N LYS A 83 39.81 15.60 -9.76
CA LYS A 83 40.77 14.52 -9.50
C LYS A 83 40.30 13.26 -10.23
N ARG A 84 41.00 12.96 -11.32
CA ARG A 84 41.08 11.62 -11.92
C ARG A 84 42.01 10.81 -11.02
N SER A 85 41.58 9.64 -10.59
CA SER A 85 42.49 8.58 -10.17
C SER A 85 42.19 7.35 -11.01
N ALA A 86 43.21 6.99 -11.79
CA ALA A 86 43.38 5.71 -12.42
C ALA A 86 44.11 4.78 -11.44
N SER A 87 43.76 3.50 -11.44
CA SER A 87 44.58 2.36 -11.01
C SER A 87 43.88 1.13 -11.59
N ASP A 88 44.49 0.51 -12.59
CA ASP A 88 45.24 -0.77 -12.48
C ASP A 88 44.27 -1.96 -12.63
N LEU A 89 44.10 -2.53 -13.81
CA LEU A 89 45.05 -3.37 -14.56
C LEU A 89 45.51 -4.59 -13.76
N ILE A 90 44.65 -5.62 -13.74
CA ILE A 90 45.10 -7.01 -13.54
C ILE A 90 44.70 -7.82 -14.77
N LYS A 91 45.76 -8.37 -15.35
CA LYS A 91 45.92 -9.18 -16.55
C LYS A 91 45.87 -10.65 -16.13
N ASN A 92 45.73 -11.54 -17.14
CA ASN A 92 45.99 -13.00 -17.11
C ASN A 92 44.75 -13.85 -16.74
N THR A 93 44.42 -14.96 -17.39
CA THR A 93 45.10 -15.90 -18.32
C THR A 93 43.98 -16.69 -19.00
N ASP A 94 43.88 -16.76 -20.32
CA ASP A 94 44.63 -17.67 -21.21
C ASP A 94 44.42 -19.16 -20.89
N THR A 95 43.42 -19.79 -21.52
CA THR A 95 43.35 -21.26 -21.67
C THR A 95 42.85 -21.66 -23.07
N LYS A 96 43.85 -22.06 -23.89
CA LYS A 96 43.93 -23.32 -24.64
C LYS A 96 42.91 -23.63 -25.76
N LYS A 97 43.42 -23.40 -26.98
CA LYS A 97 43.26 -24.20 -28.21
C LYS A 97 43.15 -25.72 -28.02
N ARG A 98 42.16 -26.32 -28.70
CA ARG A 98 42.21 -27.60 -29.46
C ARG A 98 41.02 -27.50 -30.44
N GLY A 99 41.20 -27.45 -31.77
CA GLY A 99 41.70 -28.50 -32.64
C GLY A 99 40.49 -29.22 -33.28
N PRO A 100 40.24 -29.14 -34.60
CA PRO A 100 39.05 -29.72 -35.22
C PRO A 100 39.34 -31.13 -35.73
N GLU A 101 38.57 -32.12 -35.29
CA GLU A 101 38.58 -33.45 -35.92
C GLU A 101 37.28 -33.71 -36.68
N ARG A 102 37.50 -33.97 -37.96
CA ARG A 102 36.56 -34.28 -39.01
C ARG A 102 36.35 -35.80 -38.99
N GLY A 103 35.27 -36.25 -38.37
CA GLY A 103 34.88 -37.67 -38.32
C GLY A 103 33.58 -37.90 -39.07
N GLN A 104 33.69 -38.54 -40.24
CA GLN A 104 32.61 -38.89 -41.15
C GLN A 104 32.05 -40.28 -40.77
N LEU A 105 30.75 -40.49 -41.03
CA LEU A 105 30.06 -41.78 -41.21
C LEU A 105 29.87 -42.72 -39.99
N SER A 106 28.63 -42.79 -39.51
CA SER A 106 27.79 -43.99 -39.76
C SER A 106 26.34 -43.73 -39.33
N LYS A 107 25.43 -43.87 -40.29
CA LYS A 107 23.98 -43.93 -40.04
C LYS A 107 23.69 -45.27 -39.36
N LYS A 108 23.36 -45.24 -38.06
CA LYS A 108 22.59 -46.30 -37.41
C LYS A 108 21.26 -45.71 -36.97
N SER A 109 20.18 -46.30 -37.48
CA SER A 109 18.79 -46.01 -37.11
C SER A 109 18.57 -46.41 -35.65
N SER A 110 18.82 -45.48 -34.74
CA SER A 110 18.36 -45.56 -33.36
C SER A 110 16.89 -45.17 -33.34
N VAL A 111 16.05 -46.11 -32.93
CA VAL A 111 14.69 -45.84 -32.45
C VAL A 111 14.82 -44.69 -31.46
N ARG A 112 14.28 -43.52 -31.81
CA ARG A 112 14.24 -42.35 -30.93
C ARG A 112 13.20 -42.66 -29.87
N ASP A 113 13.65 -43.15 -28.72
CA ASP A 113 12.92 -42.97 -27.48
C ASP A 113 12.57 -41.49 -27.38
N LYS A 114 11.26 -41.19 -27.31
CA LYS A 114 10.79 -39.82 -27.06
C LYS A 114 11.56 -39.33 -25.84
N PRO A 115 12.34 -38.24 -25.94
CA PRO A 115 13.07 -37.72 -24.79
C PRO A 115 12.03 -37.50 -23.69
N THR A 116 12.16 -38.26 -22.61
CA THR A 116 11.38 -38.04 -21.39
C THR A 116 11.60 -36.59 -21.04
N GLU A 117 10.56 -35.78 -21.25
CA GLU A 117 10.60 -34.35 -20.99
C GLU A 117 10.96 -34.19 -19.52
N VAL A 118 12.21 -33.80 -19.24
CA VAL A 118 12.68 -33.58 -17.88
C VAL A 118 11.83 -32.43 -17.37
N VAL A 119 10.82 -32.76 -16.55
CA VAL A 119 9.93 -31.79 -15.94
C VAL A 119 10.78 -30.94 -15.02
N VAL A 120 11.24 -29.79 -15.51
CA VAL A 120 11.93 -28.80 -14.70
C VAL A 120 10.90 -28.29 -13.69
N THR A 121 11.06 -28.72 -12.44
CA THR A 121 10.26 -28.21 -11.33
C THR A 121 10.51 -26.71 -11.21
N LEU A 122 9.46 -25.91 -11.45
CA LEU A 122 9.53 -24.47 -11.26
C LEU A 122 9.94 -24.18 -9.80
N PRO A 123 10.78 -23.16 -9.58
CA PRO A 123 11.11 -22.73 -8.23
C PRO A 123 9.82 -22.40 -7.47
N GLN A 124 9.75 -22.78 -6.19
CA GLN A 124 8.59 -22.51 -5.34
C GLN A 124 8.89 -21.34 -4.41
N PRO A 125 7.91 -20.44 -4.17
CA PRO A 125 8.09 -19.33 -3.26
C PRO A 125 8.33 -19.83 -1.83
N LYS A 126 9.19 -19.12 -1.09
CA LYS A 126 9.49 -19.46 0.30
C LYS A 126 8.39 -18.96 1.23
N TRP A 127 7.59 -19.88 1.76
CA TRP A 127 6.56 -19.60 2.76
C TRP A 127 7.18 -19.51 4.15
N ILE A 128 7.41 -18.28 4.64
CA ILE A 128 7.98 -18.04 5.97
C ILE A 128 6.83 -17.78 6.93
N ALA A 129 6.61 -18.69 7.89
CA ALA A 129 5.63 -18.50 8.94
C ALA A 129 6.05 -17.32 9.84
N ILE A 130 5.12 -16.42 10.11
CA ILE A 130 5.33 -15.31 11.02
C ILE A 130 5.08 -15.83 12.44
N PRO A 131 6.05 -15.73 13.36
CA PRO A 131 5.92 -16.24 14.71
C PRO A 131 4.98 -15.35 15.53
N MET A 132 3.67 -15.53 15.36
CA MET A 132 2.66 -14.79 16.11
C MET A 132 1.64 -15.73 16.74
N ASP A 133 1.38 -15.49 18.01
CA ASP A 133 0.31 -16.14 18.79
C ASP A 133 -1.02 -15.35 18.71
N ILE A 134 -1.13 -14.41 17.76
CA ILE A 134 -2.27 -13.51 17.64
C ILE A 134 -3.29 -14.14 16.65
N PRO A 135 -4.57 -14.27 17.05
CA PRO A 135 -5.59 -14.81 16.16
C PRO A 135 -5.83 -13.88 14.97
N TYR A 136 -6.28 -14.46 13.85
CA TYR A 136 -6.60 -13.73 12.62
C TYR A 136 -7.46 -12.48 12.86
N GLU A 137 -8.55 -12.60 13.62
CA GLU A 137 -9.48 -11.51 13.90
C GLU A 137 -8.81 -10.32 14.61
N GLU A 138 -7.94 -10.61 15.58
CA GLU A 138 -7.23 -9.56 16.30
C GLU A 138 -6.22 -8.86 15.38
N THR A 139 -5.47 -9.62 14.59
CA THR A 139 -4.56 -9.07 13.57
C THR A 139 -5.31 -8.15 12.59
N MET A 140 -6.46 -8.60 12.08
CA MET A 140 -7.26 -7.81 11.16
C MET A 140 -7.76 -6.51 11.79
N ARG A 141 -8.23 -6.55 13.04
CA ARG A 141 -8.63 -5.36 13.81
C ARG A 141 -7.48 -4.37 13.97
N ARG A 142 -6.27 -4.85 14.27
CA ARG A 142 -5.07 -4.00 14.37
C ARG A 142 -4.71 -3.35 13.03
N MET A 143 -4.69 -4.13 11.95
CA MET A 143 -4.46 -3.63 10.60
C MET A 143 -5.48 -2.56 10.22
N GLN A 144 -6.77 -2.81 10.49
CA GLN A 144 -7.84 -1.85 10.22
C GLN A 144 -7.69 -0.56 11.02
N LEU A 145 -7.42 -0.65 12.33
CA LEU A 145 -7.21 0.51 13.19
C LEU A 145 -6.02 1.35 12.72
N ARG A 146 -4.88 0.71 12.46
CA ARG A 146 -3.66 1.38 12.00
C ARG A 146 -3.90 2.11 10.68
N GLU A 147 -4.55 1.45 9.73
CA GLU A 147 -4.85 2.02 8.41
C GLU A 147 -5.83 3.19 8.48
N PHE A 148 -6.84 3.09 9.35
CA PHE A 148 -7.74 4.20 9.63
C PHE A 148 -6.98 5.42 10.15
N LEU A 149 -6.14 5.22 11.18
CA LEU A 149 -5.39 6.31 11.80
C LEU A 149 -4.35 6.92 10.85
N ALA A 150 -3.72 6.09 10.00
CA ALA A 150 -2.78 6.57 8.99
C ALA A 150 -3.46 7.42 7.91
N ARG A 151 -4.63 6.98 7.41
CA ARG A 151 -5.40 7.72 6.40
C ARG A 151 -5.88 9.07 6.93
N PHE A 152 -6.49 9.07 8.11
CA PHE A 152 -7.09 10.27 8.71
C PHE A 152 -6.11 11.02 9.62
N GLN A 153 -4.81 10.73 9.53
CA GLN A 153 -3.77 11.44 10.27
C GLN A 153 -3.87 12.96 10.11
N PRO A 154 -4.15 13.54 8.92
CA PRO A 154 -4.31 14.99 8.78
C PRO A 154 -5.47 15.57 9.59
N LEU A 155 -6.58 14.84 9.73
CA LEU A 155 -7.75 15.26 10.50
C LEU A 155 -7.51 15.09 12.00
N ILE A 156 -6.93 13.95 12.38
CA ILE A 156 -6.77 13.52 13.77
C ILE A 156 -5.55 14.18 14.44
N LYS A 157 -4.56 14.62 13.65
CA LYS A 157 -3.28 15.18 14.11
C LYS A 157 -2.48 14.22 15.00
N LEU A 158 -2.59 12.91 14.76
CA LEU A 158 -1.84 11.88 15.49
C LEU A 158 -0.37 11.86 15.03
N PRO A 159 0.61 12.03 15.93
CA PRO A 159 2.02 11.91 15.59
C PRO A 159 2.38 10.57 14.95
N GLN A 160 3.29 10.60 13.96
CA GLN A 160 3.73 9.41 13.20
C GLN A 160 4.27 8.28 14.10
N VAL A 161 4.96 8.62 15.20
CA VAL A 161 5.53 7.64 16.13
C VAL A 161 4.48 6.65 16.66
N HIS A 162 3.25 7.09 16.88
CA HIS A 162 2.17 6.22 17.35
C HIS A 162 1.66 5.27 16.25
N LEU A 163 1.67 5.71 14.99
CA LEU A 163 1.34 4.85 13.86
C LEU A 163 2.42 3.79 13.63
N ASP A 164 3.68 4.16 13.81
CA ASP A 164 4.81 3.24 13.69
C ASP A 164 4.74 2.17 14.79
N ILE A 165 4.42 2.56 16.03
CA ILE A 165 4.19 1.62 17.14
C ILE A 165 3.01 0.69 16.85
N LEU A 166 1.88 1.20 16.35
CA LEU A 166 0.73 0.36 15.97
C LEU A 166 1.00 -0.55 14.77
N SER A 167 2.05 -0.27 13.99
CA SER A 167 2.49 -1.10 12.87
C SER A 167 3.36 -2.28 13.32
N ARG A 168 3.81 -2.30 14.59
CA ARG A 168 4.70 -3.34 15.12
C ARG A 168 3.98 -4.67 15.33
N MET A 169 4.72 -5.74 15.08
CA MET A 169 4.30 -7.14 15.15
C MET A 169 5.07 -7.96 16.17
N SER A 170 6.35 -7.65 16.39
CA SER A 170 7.22 -8.55 17.12
C SER A 170 6.89 -8.58 18.61
N VAL A 171 6.82 -9.83 19.06
CA VAL A 171 6.68 -10.39 20.40
C VAL A 171 8.14 -10.56 20.93
N PRO A 172 8.41 -10.46 22.24
CA PRO A 172 7.55 -10.94 23.30
C PRO A 172 6.94 -9.89 24.21
N LEU A 173 6.03 -9.06 23.69
CA LEU A 173 4.98 -8.45 24.54
C LEU A 173 3.63 -8.53 23.84
N ARG A 174 2.90 -9.59 24.22
CA ARG A 174 1.53 -9.89 23.80
C ARG A 174 0.64 -8.66 23.96
N ARG A 175 -0.15 -8.36 22.92
CA ARG A 175 -1.31 -7.46 23.04
C ARG A 175 -0.98 -6.06 23.56
N TYR A 176 0.23 -5.55 23.34
CA TYR A 176 0.58 -4.24 23.88
C TYR A 176 0.35 -3.16 22.82
N ILE A 177 -0.74 -2.40 22.98
CA ILE A 177 -0.72 -0.98 22.60
C ILE A 177 -0.12 -0.28 23.82
N PRO A 178 1.10 0.26 23.75
CA PRO A 178 1.72 0.90 24.89
C PRO A 178 0.81 1.99 25.47
N LYS A 179 0.77 2.14 26.80
CA LYS A 179 -0.04 3.20 27.45
C LYS A 179 0.24 4.59 26.85
N ALA A 180 1.51 4.84 26.54
CA ALA A 180 2.00 6.05 25.86
C ALA A 180 1.40 6.27 24.45
N THR A 181 0.99 5.20 23.77
CA THR A 181 0.32 5.25 22.46
C THR A 181 -1.20 5.17 22.57
N LEU A 182 -1.72 4.37 23.52
CA LEU A 182 -3.15 4.22 23.75
C LEU A 182 -3.81 5.58 24.02
N LYS A 183 -3.25 6.36 24.94
CA LYS A 183 -3.83 7.65 25.34
C LYS A 183 -3.94 8.63 24.16
N PRO A 184 -2.88 8.92 23.38
CA PRO A 184 -2.99 9.76 22.19
C PRO A 184 -4.02 9.25 21.19
N VAL A 185 -4.06 7.95 20.92
CA VAL A 185 -5.01 7.34 19.97
C VAL A 185 -6.46 7.48 20.45
N LEU A 186 -6.74 7.24 21.74
CA LEU A 186 -8.07 7.45 22.32
C LEU A 186 -8.50 8.91 22.24
N LEU A 187 -7.63 9.84 22.62
CA LEU A 187 -7.93 11.28 22.54
C LEU A 187 -8.24 11.69 21.10
N ALA A 188 -7.42 11.23 20.16
CA ALA A 188 -7.60 11.41 18.73
C ALA A 188 -8.98 10.94 18.22
N LEU A 189 -9.35 9.70 18.54
CA LEU A 189 -10.59 9.10 18.05
C LEU A 189 -11.83 9.72 18.69
N VAL A 190 -11.81 9.96 20.01
CA VAL A 190 -12.94 10.60 20.71
C VAL A 190 -13.14 12.04 20.26
N ASP A 191 -12.06 12.78 20.01
CA ASP A 191 -12.13 14.15 19.47
C ASP A 191 -12.71 14.15 18.05
N LEU A 192 -12.25 13.25 17.18
CA LEU A 192 -12.78 13.10 15.83
C LEU A 192 -14.27 12.76 15.81
N VAL A 193 -14.69 11.80 16.64
CA VAL A 193 -16.12 11.44 16.78
C VAL A 193 -16.93 12.61 17.32
N GLY A 194 -16.38 13.35 18.30
CA GLY A 194 -17.05 14.49 18.92
C GLY A 194 -17.19 15.73 18.03
N ALA A 195 -16.29 15.94 17.06
CA ALA A 195 -16.21 17.14 16.23
C ALA A 195 -17.53 17.43 15.50
N ASP A 196 -18.13 16.42 14.88
CA ASP A 196 -19.37 16.55 14.11
C ASP A 196 -20.61 16.00 14.82
N ALA A 197 -20.45 15.45 16.04
CA ALA A 197 -21.56 14.85 16.74
C ALA A 197 -22.62 15.89 17.15
N ALA A 198 -23.85 15.41 17.36
CA ALA A 198 -24.94 16.20 17.91
C ALA A 198 -24.56 16.80 19.28
N PRO A 199 -25.15 17.94 19.71
CA PRO A 199 -24.69 18.68 20.89
C PRO A 199 -24.55 17.84 22.17
N LYS A 200 -25.52 16.96 22.46
CA LYS A 200 -25.50 16.07 23.63
C LYS A 200 -24.31 15.10 23.59
N ILE A 201 -24.07 14.49 22.43
CA ILE A 201 -22.96 13.54 22.24
C ILE A 201 -21.63 14.27 22.29
N ARG A 202 -21.52 15.43 21.64
CA ARG A 202 -20.33 16.28 21.69
C ARG A 202 -19.95 16.65 23.12
N GLN A 203 -20.94 17.01 23.96
CA GLN A 203 -20.71 17.28 25.37
C GLN A 203 -20.15 16.06 26.11
N GLY A 204 -20.71 14.87 25.85
CA GLY A 204 -20.19 13.60 26.38
C GLY A 204 -18.75 13.31 25.95
N CYS A 205 -18.42 13.48 24.66
CA CYS A 205 -17.06 13.34 24.16
C CYS A 205 -16.10 14.34 24.82
N GLN A 206 -16.49 15.63 24.96
CA GLN A 206 -15.64 16.64 25.60
C GLN A 206 -15.43 16.37 27.10
N ALA A 207 -16.43 15.85 27.82
CA ALA A 207 -16.25 15.39 29.19
C ALA A 207 -15.25 14.22 29.24
N THR A 208 -15.43 13.22 28.39
CA THR A 208 -14.56 12.04 28.28
C THR A 208 -13.11 12.43 27.98
N LEU A 209 -12.88 13.34 27.02
CA LEU A 209 -11.55 13.85 26.69
C LEU A 209 -10.86 14.50 27.89
N ARG A 210 -11.59 15.25 28.72
CA ARG A 210 -11.02 15.85 29.95
C ARG A 210 -10.58 14.77 30.94
N TYR A 211 -11.40 13.74 31.14
CA TYR A 211 -11.06 12.63 32.04
C TYR A 211 -9.85 11.81 31.53
N ILE A 212 -9.83 11.43 30.25
CA ILE A 212 -8.69 10.69 29.66
C ILE A 212 -7.39 11.51 29.73
N ARG A 213 -7.44 12.83 29.53
CA ARG A 213 -6.26 13.70 29.71
C ARG A 213 -5.73 13.64 31.14
N ASN A 214 -6.63 13.63 32.12
CA ASN A 214 -6.32 13.62 33.55
C ASN A 214 -5.91 12.25 34.09
N ALA A 215 -6.25 11.15 33.41
CA ALA A 215 -5.95 9.79 33.83
C ALA A 215 -4.44 9.47 33.91
N LYS A 216 -3.54 10.31 33.36
CA LYS A 216 -2.07 10.11 33.37
C LYS A 216 -1.60 8.70 32.88
N GLY A 217 -2.40 8.02 32.06
CA GLY A 217 -2.08 6.68 31.56
C GLY A 217 -2.66 5.53 32.41
N ASP A 218 -3.36 5.84 33.49
CA ASP A 218 -4.11 4.87 34.29
C ASP A 218 -5.25 4.26 33.46
N LEU A 219 -5.22 2.94 33.29
CA LEU A 219 -6.16 2.22 32.43
C LEU A 219 -7.56 2.19 33.05
N SER A 220 -7.67 2.01 34.37
CA SER A 220 -8.94 1.97 35.09
C SER A 220 -9.69 3.30 34.98
N THR A 221 -9.04 4.42 35.30
CA THR A 221 -9.61 5.76 35.14
C THR A 221 -9.97 6.06 33.68
N THR A 222 -9.16 5.57 32.73
CA THR A 222 -9.45 5.72 31.28
C THR A 222 -10.72 4.94 30.89
N TRP A 223 -10.89 3.72 31.41
CA TRP A 223 -12.08 2.92 31.20
C TRP A 223 -13.31 3.53 31.85
N ASP A 224 -13.22 4.01 33.09
CA ASP A 224 -14.35 4.67 33.77
C ASP A 224 -14.90 5.85 32.95
N ALA A 225 -14.01 6.64 32.34
CA ALA A 225 -14.39 7.73 31.44
C ALA A 225 -15.13 7.24 30.19
N LEU A 226 -14.66 6.14 29.59
CA LEU A 226 -15.28 5.53 28.41
C LEU A 226 -16.60 4.81 28.75
N ALA A 227 -16.70 4.20 29.94
CA ALA A 227 -17.92 3.58 30.44
C ALA A 227 -19.01 4.63 30.68
N GLU A 228 -18.66 5.82 31.17
CA GLU A 228 -19.58 6.94 31.27
C GLU A 228 -20.04 7.42 29.88
N LEU A 229 -19.11 7.52 28.91
CA LEU A 229 -19.46 7.83 27.52
C LEU A 229 -20.42 6.79 26.92
N ARG A 230 -20.19 5.51 27.21
CA ARG A 230 -21.06 4.41 26.79
C ARG A 230 -22.48 4.59 27.32
N GLN A 231 -22.63 4.87 28.61
CA GLN A 231 -23.94 5.04 29.24
C GLN A 231 -24.71 6.24 28.67
N ILE A 232 -24.03 7.34 28.37
CA ILE A 232 -24.68 8.59 27.97
C ILE A 232 -24.91 8.67 26.45
N CYS A 233 -23.96 8.20 25.65
CA CYS A 233 -23.90 8.47 24.22
C CYS A 233 -23.93 7.23 23.34
N TYR A 234 -23.24 6.15 23.74
CA TYR A 234 -23.00 4.99 22.88
C TYR A 234 -23.18 3.67 23.63
N PRO A 235 -24.42 3.18 23.84
CA PRO A 235 -24.66 1.94 24.57
C PRO A 235 -23.95 0.71 23.98
N GLU A 236 -23.72 0.73 22.66
CA GLU A 236 -23.04 -0.29 21.86
C GLU A 236 -21.50 -0.29 22.01
N LEU A 237 -20.91 0.69 22.70
CA LEU A 237 -19.47 0.73 22.94
C LEU A 237 -19.04 -0.59 23.62
N PRO A 238 -18.10 -1.36 23.03
CA PRO A 238 -17.72 -2.65 23.58
C PRO A 238 -16.99 -2.49 24.92
N ASN A 239 -16.97 -3.56 25.71
CA ASN A 239 -16.11 -3.65 26.89
C ASN A 239 -14.65 -3.89 26.46
N PRO A 240 -13.67 -3.59 27.34
CA PRO A 240 -12.31 -4.04 27.15
C PRO A 240 -12.26 -5.57 27.10
N ASP A 241 -11.34 -6.13 26.30
CA ASP A 241 -11.10 -7.56 26.28
C ASP A 241 -10.54 -8.04 27.62
N TYR A 242 -10.82 -9.30 27.99
CA TYR A 242 -10.23 -9.91 29.18
C TYR A 242 -8.72 -10.13 28.99
N PRO A 243 -7.92 -10.01 30.07
CA PRO A 243 -6.50 -10.35 29.99
C PRO A 243 -6.36 -11.82 29.56
N PRO A 244 -5.33 -12.18 28.77
CA PRO A 244 -5.06 -13.58 28.46
C PRO A 244 -4.85 -14.34 29.77
N SER A 245 -5.63 -15.41 29.97
CA SER A 245 -5.63 -16.23 31.17
C SER A 245 -4.33 -17.00 31.42
N GLY A 246 -3.31 -16.86 30.56
CA GLY A 246 -2.08 -17.67 30.57
C GLY A 246 -0.77 -16.97 30.94
N ASP A 247 -0.74 -15.64 31.17
CA ASP A 247 0.53 -14.88 31.28
C ASP A 247 0.82 -14.22 32.62
N ILE A 248 0.03 -14.50 33.65
CA ILE A 248 0.15 -13.79 34.94
C ILE A 248 1.49 -14.07 35.66
N ASN A 249 2.29 -15.03 35.20
CA ASN A 249 3.56 -15.42 35.82
C ASN A 249 4.83 -14.87 35.16
N VAL A 250 4.75 -13.91 34.23
CA VAL A 250 5.96 -13.21 33.76
C VAL A 250 6.25 -12.06 34.72
N ASP A 251 6.91 -12.41 35.82
CA ASP A 251 7.40 -11.50 36.84
C ASP A 251 8.28 -10.40 36.22
N GLY A 252 7.81 -9.15 36.27
CA GLY A 252 8.69 -8.00 36.40
C GLY A 252 9.47 -7.55 35.16
N GLU A 253 8.87 -7.52 33.97
CA GLU A 253 9.35 -6.56 32.98
C GLU A 253 9.02 -5.15 33.48
N SER A 254 9.97 -4.54 34.18
CA SER A 254 9.93 -3.13 34.52
C SER A 254 9.66 -2.37 33.23
N GLU A 255 8.47 -1.77 33.12
CA GLU A 255 8.19 -0.79 32.07
C GLU A 255 9.38 0.18 32.08
N ASP A 256 10.15 0.17 30.98
CA ASP A 256 11.34 0.96 30.80
C ASP A 256 10.95 2.44 30.90
N GLU A 257 10.93 2.97 32.13
CA GLU A 257 10.79 4.40 32.42
C GLU A 257 12.01 5.21 31.90
N GLY A 258 12.95 4.56 31.19
CA GLY A 258 14.18 5.14 30.66
C GLY A 258 14.00 6.13 29.52
N GLU A 259 12.91 6.12 28.75
CA GLU A 259 12.77 7.02 27.59
C GLU A 259 12.19 8.42 27.91
N GLU A 260 11.86 8.74 29.18
CA GLU A 260 11.39 10.09 29.57
C GLU A 260 12.51 11.04 30.07
N GLN A 261 13.80 10.71 29.89
CA GLN A 261 14.93 11.50 30.41
C GLN A 261 15.52 12.56 29.46
N GLY A 262 14.72 13.13 28.56
CA GLY A 262 15.17 14.17 27.61
C GLY A 262 14.82 15.62 27.94
N ARG A 263 13.99 15.92 28.95
CA ARG A 263 13.58 17.31 29.28
C ARG A 263 13.69 17.64 30.76
N VAL A 264 14.92 17.95 31.17
CA VAL A 264 15.22 18.68 32.41
C VAL A 264 14.66 20.10 32.27
N THR A 265 13.59 20.42 32.99
CA THR A 265 13.37 21.65 33.80
C THR A 265 11.89 21.86 34.14
N ARG A 266 11.59 21.84 35.45
CA ARG A 266 10.38 22.28 36.20
C ARG A 266 9.71 21.19 37.03
N ARG A 267 10.44 20.75 38.07
CA ARG A 267 9.96 19.82 39.12
C ARG A 267 9.18 20.52 40.25
N ALA A 268 8.98 21.84 40.20
CA ALA A 268 8.48 22.63 41.34
C ALA A 268 6.95 22.79 41.45
N SER A 269 6.13 22.22 40.54
CA SER A 269 4.66 22.39 40.58
C SER A 269 3.84 21.11 40.76
N ARG A 270 4.47 19.95 41.01
CA ARG A 270 3.74 18.68 41.18
C ARG A 270 3.13 18.47 42.59
N LEU A 271 3.60 19.18 43.61
CA LEU A 271 3.11 19.00 44.99
C LEU A 271 1.73 19.64 45.27
N ALA A 272 1.32 20.66 44.52
CA ALA A 272 0.06 21.36 44.77
C ALA A 272 -1.19 20.70 44.14
N ARG A 273 -1.04 19.62 43.36
CA ARG A 273 -2.14 18.93 42.66
C ARG A 273 -2.40 17.49 43.12
N ALA A 274 -1.63 17.02 44.10
CA ALA A 274 -1.77 15.67 44.68
C ALA A 274 -2.85 15.59 45.77
N SER A 275 -3.55 16.69 46.07
CA SER A 275 -4.56 16.77 47.13
C SER A 275 -6.01 16.69 46.63
N GLN A 276 -6.25 16.42 45.33
CA GLN A 276 -7.61 16.04 44.93
C GLN A 276 -7.84 14.57 45.32
N PRO A 277 -8.81 14.28 46.19
CA PRO A 277 -9.16 12.91 46.53
C PRO A 277 -9.61 12.20 45.26
N SER A 278 -9.06 11.00 45.04
CA SER A 278 -9.54 10.09 44.00
C SER A 278 -11.06 9.96 44.14
N PRO A 279 -11.84 10.15 43.06
CA PRO A 279 -13.28 9.94 43.14
C PRO A 279 -13.57 8.53 43.66
N PRO A 280 -14.57 8.35 44.55
CA PRO A 280 -14.90 7.03 45.07
C PRO A 280 -15.21 6.07 43.91
N PRO A 281 -14.78 4.80 43.99
CA PRO A 281 -15.08 3.80 42.97
C PRO A 281 -16.60 3.71 42.83
N LYS A 282 -17.11 3.91 41.60
CA LYS A 282 -18.54 3.74 41.32
C LYS A 282 -18.83 2.24 41.40
N ASP A 283 -19.71 1.82 42.32
CA ASP A 283 -20.08 0.41 42.62
C ASP A 283 -20.58 -0.44 41.42
N ASN A 284 -20.73 0.15 40.22
CA ASN A 284 -21.11 -0.53 38.99
C ASN A 284 -19.96 -0.67 37.98
N SER A 285 -18.74 -0.23 38.31
CA SER A 285 -17.55 -0.52 37.51
C SER A 285 -17.25 -2.00 37.71
N LEU A 286 -17.76 -2.83 36.81
CA LEU A 286 -17.38 -4.24 36.68
C LEU A 286 -15.86 -4.34 36.92
N ASP A 287 -15.44 -5.22 37.83
CA ASP A 287 -14.03 -5.49 38.19
C ASP A 287 -13.24 -6.03 36.98
N TYR A 288 -13.06 -5.20 35.95
CA TYR A 288 -12.21 -5.50 34.83
C TYR A 288 -10.78 -5.30 35.28
N GLN A 289 -10.04 -6.39 35.38
CA GLN A 289 -8.60 -6.34 35.54
C GLN A 289 -7.97 -5.86 34.23
N LEU A 290 -7.68 -4.56 34.17
CA LEU A 290 -7.01 -3.92 33.04
C LEU A 290 -5.49 -3.96 33.25
N VAL A 291 -4.84 -4.86 32.53
CA VAL A 291 -3.40 -5.13 32.59
C VAL A 291 -2.66 -4.38 31.49
N CYS A 292 -3.21 -4.31 30.28
CA CYS A 292 -2.51 -3.74 29.12
C CYS A 292 -3.40 -2.92 28.19
N GLY A 293 -2.77 -2.05 27.40
CA GLY A 293 -3.52 -1.18 26.50
C GLY A 293 -4.18 -1.90 25.31
N GLY A 294 -3.74 -3.11 24.93
CA GLY A 294 -4.42 -3.85 23.86
C GLY A 294 -5.79 -4.38 24.25
N GLN A 295 -6.14 -4.45 25.54
CA GLN A 295 -7.52 -4.75 25.95
C GLN A 295 -8.51 -3.70 25.44
N PHE A 296 -8.05 -2.49 25.10
CA PHE A 296 -8.87 -1.44 24.51
C PHE A 296 -9.05 -1.59 22.99
N LEU A 297 -8.44 -2.58 22.33
CA LEU A 297 -8.53 -2.73 20.87
C LEU A 297 -9.98 -2.77 20.34
N PRO A 298 -10.95 -3.50 20.94
CA PRO A 298 -12.34 -3.46 20.50
C PRO A 298 -12.94 -2.05 20.54
N ILE A 299 -12.62 -1.28 21.59
CA ILE A 299 -13.08 0.10 21.78
C ILE A 299 -12.48 1.01 20.71
N LEU A 300 -11.18 0.89 20.43
CA LEU A 300 -10.49 1.68 19.41
C LEU A 300 -11.06 1.42 18.01
N VAL A 301 -11.30 0.15 17.68
CA VAL A 301 -11.92 -0.23 16.40
C VAL A 301 -13.33 0.33 16.30
N PHE A 302 -14.15 0.19 17.35
CA PHE A 302 -15.50 0.74 17.38
C PHE A 302 -15.51 2.26 17.19
N LEU A 303 -14.63 3.00 17.88
CA LEU A 303 -14.53 4.45 17.71
C LEU A 303 -14.09 4.85 16.30
N ALA A 304 -13.16 4.10 15.69
CA ALA A 304 -12.77 4.30 14.30
C ALA A 304 -13.95 4.02 13.33
N GLU A 305 -14.75 2.99 13.59
CA GLU A 305 -15.95 2.68 12.82
C GLU A 305 -17.04 3.75 12.96
N LEU A 306 -17.25 4.29 14.16
CA LEU A 306 -18.12 5.45 14.39
C LEU A 306 -17.61 6.68 13.65
N ALA A 307 -16.30 6.94 13.71
CA ALA A 307 -15.69 8.08 13.03
C ALA A 307 -15.93 8.05 11.52
N LEU A 308 -15.90 6.87 10.88
CA LEU A 308 -16.23 6.71 9.47
C LEU A 308 -17.66 7.13 9.10
N GLN A 309 -18.57 7.15 10.07
CA GLN A 309 -19.93 7.60 9.86
C GLN A 309 -20.06 9.12 9.94
N MET A 310 -19.06 9.83 10.46
CA MET A 310 -19.13 11.27 10.68
C MET A 310 -19.04 12.10 9.38
N PRO A 311 -19.76 13.23 9.27
CA PRO A 311 -19.75 14.09 8.09
C PRO A 311 -18.37 14.56 7.64
N SER A 312 -17.46 14.96 8.54
CA SER A 312 -16.11 15.41 8.16
C SER A 312 -15.30 14.29 7.51
N VAL A 313 -15.33 13.09 8.09
CA VAL A 313 -14.64 11.91 7.57
C VAL A 313 -15.24 11.48 6.23
N ARG A 314 -16.57 11.49 6.09
CA ARG A 314 -17.24 11.23 4.80
C ARG A 314 -16.89 12.28 3.75
N ALA A 315 -16.84 13.56 4.13
CA ALA A 315 -16.47 14.64 3.24
C ALA A 315 -15.00 14.50 2.79
N ASP A 316 -14.09 14.12 3.67
CA ASP A 316 -12.69 13.84 3.34
C ASP A 316 -12.56 12.62 2.42
N ILE A 317 -13.32 11.54 2.66
CA ILE A 317 -13.37 10.38 1.77
C ILE A 317 -13.85 10.81 0.37
N ASP A 318 -14.93 11.57 0.30
CA ASP A 318 -15.51 12.07 -0.95
C ASP A 318 -14.57 13.04 -1.67
N ASP A 319 -13.90 13.92 -0.93
CA ASP A 319 -12.92 14.87 -1.46
C ASP A 319 -11.68 14.14 -1.98
N GLY A 320 -11.16 13.16 -1.24
CA GLY A 320 -10.08 12.31 -1.72
C GLY A 320 -10.47 11.50 -2.95
N LEU A 321 -11.69 10.95 -2.98
CA LEU A 321 -12.17 10.22 -4.13
C LEU A 321 -12.38 11.13 -5.35
N ARG A 322 -12.87 12.36 -5.17
CA ARG A 322 -13.12 13.29 -6.28
C ARG A 322 -11.86 14.07 -6.66
N ASN A 323 -11.31 14.84 -5.75
CA ASN A 323 -10.24 15.80 -6.04
C ASN A 323 -8.87 15.14 -6.13
N LEU A 324 -8.50 14.28 -5.18
CA LEU A 324 -7.18 13.65 -5.21
C LEU A 324 -7.07 12.62 -6.34
N SER A 325 -8.10 11.81 -6.59
CA SER A 325 -8.05 10.84 -7.70
C SER A 325 -7.97 11.53 -9.08
N ILE A 326 -8.71 12.63 -9.28
CA ILE A 326 -8.67 13.43 -10.51
C ILE A 326 -7.31 14.11 -10.64
N ALA A 327 -6.78 14.70 -9.58
CA ALA A 327 -5.47 15.35 -9.57
C ALA A 327 -4.33 14.34 -9.83
N ALA A 328 -4.36 13.18 -9.19
CA ALA A 328 -3.42 12.08 -9.41
C ALA A 328 -3.50 11.57 -10.84
N HIS A 329 -4.71 11.37 -11.38
CA HIS A 329 -4.91 10.94 -12.76
C HIS A 329 -4.37 11.99 -13.74
N LYS A 330 -4.70 13.26 -13.55
CA LYS A 330 -4.20 14.37 -14.36
C LYS A 330 -2.66 14.41 -14.33
N THR A 331 -2.06 14.39 -13.15
CA THR A 331 -0.60 14.39 -12.97
C THR A 331 0.06 13.20 -13.65
N HIS A 332 -0.49 12.00 -13.48
CA HIS A 332 -0.02 10.78 -14.14
C HIS A 332 -0.11 10.90 -15.67
N THR A 333 -1.26 11.31 -16.21
CA THR A 333 -1.44 11.47 -17.66
C THR A 333 -0.47 12.49 -18.26
N THR A 334 -0.25 13.62 -17.59
CA THR A 334 0.73 14.64 -18.02
C THR A 334 2.15 14.07 -18.01
N LYS A 335 2.60 13.48 -16.91
CA LYS A 335 3.96 12.92 -16.80
C LYS A 335 4.19 11.78 -17.79
N VAL A 336 3.19 10.93 -18.03
CA VAL A 336 3.27 9.86 -19.03
C VAL A 336 3.33 10.44 -20.45
N ALA A 337 2.59 11.52 -20.74
CA ALA A 337 2.66 12.19 -22.04
C ALA A 337 4.02 12.85 -22.27
N GLU A 338 4.58 13.52 -21.26
CA GLU A 338 5.94 14.10 -21.29
C GLU A 338 6.99 13.02 -21.54
N GLU A 339 6.93 11.91 -20.81
CA GLU A 339 7.85 10.79 -20.96
C GLU A 339 7.72 10.13 -22.34
N LYS A 340 6.51 10.00 -22.88
CA LYS A 340 6.28 9.51 -24.25
C LYS A 340 6.83 10.46 -25.31
N SER A 341 6.68 11.78 -25.12
CA SER A 341 7.26 12.79 -26.01
C SER A 341 8.78 12.70 -26.02
N ARG A 342 9.40 12.68 -24.81
CA ARG A 342 10.84 12.50 -24.63
C ARG A 342 11.35 11.25 -25.35
N TRP A 343 10.65 10.13 -25.20
CA TRP A 343 11.00 8.88 -25.86
C TRP A 343 10.85 8.95 -27.38
N ASN A 344 9.78 9.56 -27.89
CA ASN A 344 9.58 9.74 -29.33
C ASN A 344 10.71 10.56 -29.97
N ASP A 345 11.12 11.67 -29.35
CA ASP A 345 12.23 12.49 -29.84
C ASP A 345 13.54 11.70 -29.85
N GLN A 346 13.82 10.94 -28.79
CA GLN A 346 15.00 10.10 -28.69
C GLN A 346 14.98 8.96 -29.72
N ARG A 347 13.82 8.34 -29.93
CA ARG A 347 13.60 7.28 -30.92
C ARG A 347 13.76 7.80 -32.34
N GLN A 348 13.30 9.01 -32.63
CA GLN A 348 13.51 9.66 -33.92
C GLN A 348 15.00 9.91 -34.17
N LYS A 349 15.74 10.44 -33.17
CA LYS A 349 17.20 10.59 -33.26
C LYS A 349 17.90 9.27 -33.59
N PHE A 350 17.58 8.18 -32.88
CA PHE A 350 18.13 6.86 -33.19
C PHE A 350 17.80 6.39 -34.61
N THR A 351 16.58 6.66 -35.08
CA THR A 351 16.12 6.25 -36.42
C THR A 351 16.87 7.01 -37.50
N THR A 352 17.00 8.34 -37.38
CA THR A 352 17.76 9.18 -38.32
C THR A 352 19.23 8.81 -38.36
N THR A 353 19.88 8.62 -37.20
CA THR A 353 21.29 8.21 -37.16
C THR A 353 21.50 6.80 -37.74
N LEU A 354 20.58 5.87 -37.48
CA LEU A 354 20.65 4.53 -38.06
C LEU A 354 20.53 4.56 -39.59
N ALA A 355 19.57 5.33 -40.13
CA ALA A 355 19.38 5.49 -41.56
C ALA A 355 20.61 6.12 -42.23
N ALA A 356 21.21 7.14 -41.62
CA ALA A 356 22.44 7.76 -42.10
C ALA A 356 23.61 6.75 -42.14
N LEU A 357 23.83 5.99 -41.05
CA LEU A 357 24.88 4.96 -41.00
C LEU A 357 24.63 3.82 -42.00
N GLN A 358 23.37 3.47 -42.25
CA GLN A 358 23.01 2.47 -43.27
C GLN A 358 23.33 2.98 -44.68
N SER A 359 23.04 4.23 -44.98
CA SER A 359 23.40 4.88 -46.25
C SER A 359 24.93 4.91 -46.44
N THR A 360 25.68 5.36 -45.43
CA THR A 360 27.15 5.34 -45.47
C THR A 360 27.70 3.93 -45.66
N ARG A 361 27.12 2.93 -44.99
CA ARG A 361 27.52 1.53 -45.16
C ARG A 361 27.28 1.04 -46.59
N SER A 362 26.16 1.40 -47.20
CA SER A 362 25.88 1.03 -48.61
C SER A 362 26.92 1.65 -49.55
N GLN A 363 27.25 2.93 -49.35
CA GLN A 363 28.30 3.63 -50.12
C GLN A 363 29.68 2.97 -49.93
N GLU A 364 30.06 2.63 -48.69
CA GLU A 364 31.32 1.93 -48.42
C GLU A 364 31.39 0.57 -49.13
N VAL A 365 30.27 -0.17 -49.18
CA VAL A 365 30.19 -1.46 -49.88
C VAL A 365 30.28 -1.27 -51.39
N GLU A 366 29.61 -0.27 -51.95
CA GLU A 366 29.70 0.05 -53.38
C GLU A 366 31.13 0.43 -53.79
N ILE A 367 31.81 1.27 -53.00
CA ILE A 367 33.21 1.66 -53.24
C ILE A 367 34.14 0.45 -53.14
N ALA A 368 33.98 -0.39 -52.11
CA ALA A 368 34.80 -1.59 -51.92
C ALA A 368 34.62 -2.59 -53.08
N ASN A 369 33.37 -2.76 -53.55
CA ASN A 369 33.07 -3.58 -54.72
C ASN A 369 33.72 -3.02 -56.00
N ALA A 370 33.63 -1.70 -56.22
CA ALA A 370 34.27 -1.04 -57.36
C ALA A 370 35.81 -1.18 -57.34
N GLN A 371 36.41 -1.24 -56.14
CA GLN A 371 37.85 -1.40 -55.95
C GLN A 371 38.31 -2.87 -55.87
N GLY A 372 37.40 -3.85 -55.97
CA GLY A 372 37.74 -5.27 -55.85
C GLY A 372 38.31 -5.67 -54.47
N THR A 373 38.09 -4.86 -53.43
CA THR A 373 38.63 -5.11 -52.09
C THR A 373 37.57 -5.74 -51.18
N HIS A 374 37.91 -6.88 -50.57
CA HIS A 374 37.06 -7.49 -49.54
C HIS A 374 37.17 -6.71 -48.22
N THR A 375 36.12 -5.96 -47.86
CA THR A 375 36.05 -5.24 -46.59
C THR A 375 35.73 -6.19 -45.43
N ARG A 376 36.77 -6.66 -44.74
CA ARG A 376 36.61 -7.43 -43.50
C ARG A 376 36.32 -6.50 -42.33
N GLY A 377 35.04 -6.19 -42.11
CA GLY A 377 34.55 -5.49 -40.91
C GLY A 377 34.65 -3.96 -40.99
N SER A 378 33.70 -3.33 -41.68
CA SER A 378 33.60 -1.86 -41.74
C SER A 378 33.34 -1.26 -40.34
N SER A 379 34.04 -0.16 -40.03
CA SER A 379 33.83 0.66 -38.82
C SER A 379 32.37 1.08 -38.65
N THR A 380 31.66 1.34 -39.76
CA THR A 380 30.24 1.69 -39.79
C THR A 380 29.35 0.54 -39.32
N THR A 381 29.74 -0.71 -39.59
CA THR A 381 29.02 -1.89 -39.05
C THR A 381 29.11 -1.97 -37.53
N ALA A 382 30.27 -1.66 -36.95
CA ALA A 382 30.45 -1.59 -35.50
C ALA A 382 29.59 -0.47 -34.88
N LYS A 383 29.61 0.74 -35.48
CA LYS A 383 28.77 1.87 -35.05
C LYS A 383 27.26 1.55 -35.09
N ILE A 384 26.79 0.84 -36.13
CA ILE A 384 25.39 0.39 -36.21
C ILE A 384 25.05 -0.56 -35.07
N LYS A 385 25.93 -1.53 -34.76
CA LYS A 385 25.71 -2.48 -33.66
C LYS A 385 25.66 -1.76 -32.31
N GLU A 386 26.57 -0.82 -32.09
CA GLU A 386 26.60 0.02 -30.89
C GLU A 386 25.33 0.86 -30.75
N LEU A 387 24.89 1.53 -31.82
CA LEU A 387 23.67 2.35 -31.82
C LEU A 387 22.42 1.51 -31.52
N LYS A 388 22.32 0.30 -32.08
CA LYS A 388 21.23 -0.65 -31.77
C LYS A 388 21.24 -1.06 -30.30
N SER A 389 22.42 -1.29 -29.72
CA SER A 389 22.56 -1.59 -28.30
C SER A 389 22.12 -0.41 -27.43
N LYS A 390 22.58 0.81 -27.75
CA LYS A 390 22.18 2.05 -27.06
C LYS A 390 20.67 2.28 -27.12
N ARG A 391 20.05 2.05 -28.28
CA ARG A 391 18.58 2.13 -28.43
C ARG A 391 17.85 1.11 -27.54
N LYS A 392 18.34 -0.13 -27.45
CA LYS A 392 17.74 -1.16 -26.60
C LYS A 392 17.77 -0.78 -25.12
N VAL A 393 18.91 -0.24 -24.65
CA VAL A 393 19.05 0.25 -23.26
C VAL A 393 18.09 1.42 -23.01
N ALA A 394 18.03 2.40 -23.92
CA ALA A 394 17.15 3.56 -23.77
C ALA A 394 15.66 3.21 -23.79
N GLU A 395 15.24 2.22 -24.61
CA GLU A 395 13.87 1.69 -24.58
C GLU A 395 13.58 1.03 -23.22
N ALA A 396 14.51 0.24 -22.68
CA ALA A 396 14.33 -0.37 -21.36
C ALA A 396 14.21 0.69 -20.25
N ASP A 397 14.98 1.77 -20.33
CA ASP A 397 14.87 2.90 -19.40
C ASP A 397 13.54 3.65 -19.54
N HIS A 398 13.04 3.86 -20.78
CA HIS A 398 11.71 4.41 -21.01
C HIS A 398 10.61 3.56 -20.36
N GLN A 399 10.65 2.23 -20.59
CA GLN A 399 9.69 1.31 -19.98
C GLN A 399 9.76 1.37 -18.44
N ARG A 400 10.97 1.44 -17.87
CA ARG A 400 11.16 1.61 -16.43
C ARG A 400 10.57 2.94 -15.92
N SER A 401 10.75 4.04 -16.65
CA SER A 401 10.16 5.34 -16.29
C SER A 401 8.63 5.28 -16.31
N ILE A 402 8.02 4.68 -17.34
CA ILE A 402 6.56 4.52 -17.43
C ILE A 402 6.05 3.65 -16.27
N GLN A 403 6.74 2.56 -15.95
CA GLN A 403 6.39 1.71 -14.80
C GLN A 403 6.46 2.48 -13.48
N LYS A 404 7.54 3.25 -13.25
CA LYS A 404 7.67 4.11 -12.06
C LYS A 404 6.54 5.11 -11.94
N LEU A 405 6.16 5.76 -13.04
CA LEU A 405 5.02 6.68 -13.06
C LEU A 405 3.70 5.97 -12.73
N SER A 406 3.51 4.75 -13.25
CA SER A 406 2.33 3.95 -12.95
C SER A 406 2.29 3.49 -11.49
N ILE A 407 3.43 3.08 -10.91
CA ILE A 407 3.54 2.73 -9.49
C ILE A 407 3.23 3.96 -8.62
N ALA A 408 3.84 5.11 -8.90
CA ALA A 408 3.58 6.35 -8.19
C ALA A 408 2.10 6.75 -8.24
N TYR A 409 1.48 6.65 -9.42
CA TYR A 409 0.05 6.90 -9.59
C TYR A 409 -0.82 5.93 -8.77
N ASN A 410 -0.49 4.63 -8.80
CA ASN A 410 -1.21 3.65 -8.00
C ASN A 410 -1.02 3.87 -6.50
N LEU A 411 0.14 4.35 -6.04
CA LEU A 411 0.36 4.73 -4.65
C LEU A 411 -0.48 5.95 -4.25
N GLU A 412 -0.54 6.97 -5.11
CA GLU A 412 -1.40 8.15 -4.89
C GLU A 412 -2.88 7.74 -4.86
N LEU A 413 -3.32 6.87 -5.79
CA LEU A 413 -4.67 6.32 -5.76
C LEU A 413 -4.93 5.47 -4.52
N ARG A 414 -3.94 4.71 -4.03
CA ARG A 414 -4.08 3.91 -2.80
C ARG A 414 -4.17 4.77 -1.56
N ALA A 415 -3.52 5.94 -1.53
CA ALA A 415 -3.77 6.93 -0.48
C ALA A 415 -5.22 7.42 -0.49
N CYS A 416 -5.89 7.37 -1.65
CA CYS A 416 -7.33 7.67 -1.79
C CYS A 416 -8.22 6.43 -1.50
N ALA A 417 -7.73 5.22 -1.81
CA ALA A 417 -8.45 3.96 -1.63
C ALA A 417 -8.47 3.52 -0.15
N GLY A 418 -9.53 2.82 0.24
CA GLY A 418 -9.73 2.40 1.62
C GLY A 418 -8.97 1.12 2.00
N ARG A 419 -8.16 1.24 3.06
CA ARG A 419 -7.71 0.20 4.02
C ARG A 419 -6.68 -0.82 3.50
N GLY A 420 -5.91 -1.37 4.45
CA GLY A 420 -4.87 -2.38 4.27
C GLY A 420 -5.26 -3.32 3.15
N THR A 421 -4.54 -3.21 2.04
CA THR A 421 -5.06 -3.62 0.75
C THR A 421 -5.11 -5.13 0.75
N TYR A 422 -6.30 -5.67 0.97
CA TYR A 422 -6.61 -7.02 0.60
C TYR A 422 -6.30 -7.13 -0.90
N LEU A 423 -5.17 -7.76 -1.21
CA LEU A 423 -4.65 -7.87 -2.57
C LEU A 423 -5.52 -8.87 -3.37
N GLY A 424 -6.22 -9.75 -2.67
CA GLY A 424 -7.09 -10.77 -3.23
C GLY A 424 -6.95 -12.10 -2.48
N SER A 425 -7.67 -13.09 -2.98
CA SER A 425 -7.53 -14.48 -2.54
C SER A 425 -7.08 -15.38 -3.68
N ASP A 426 -6.30 -16.38 -3.34
CA ASP A 426 -6.00 -17.46 -4.29
C ASP A 426 -7.12 -18.50 -4.34
N GLN A 427 -6.97 -19.48 -5.24
CA GLN A 427 -7.95 -20.57 -5.44
C GLN A 427 -8.07 -21.50 -4.23
N SER A 428 -7.08 -21.49 -3.32
CA SER A 428 -7.13 -22.24 -2.06
C SER A 428 -7.75 -21.43 -0.91
N GLY A 429 -8.26 -20.23 -1.20
CA GLY A 429 -8.87 -19.35 -0.20
C GLY A 429 -7.87 -18.63 0.69
N LYS A 430 -6.55 -18.69 0.40
CA LYS A 430 -5.60 -17.87 1.14
C LYS A 430 -5.82 -16.41 0.83
N GLN A 431 -5.72 -15.56 1.83
CA GLN A 431 -5.95 -14.13 1.72
C GLN A 431 -4.63 -13.39 1.80
N TYR A 432 -4.39 -12.48 0.85
CA TYR A 432 -3.14 -11.72 0.76
C TYR A 432 -3.41 -10.26 1.12
N PHE A 433 -2.53 -9.68 1.94
CA PHE A 433 -2.65 -8.33 2.43
C PHE A 433 -1.32 -7.60 2.29
N ALA A 434 -1.40 -6.29 2.07
CA ALA A 434 -0.28 -5.38 2.23
C ALA A 434 -0.76 -4.09 2.90
N LEU A 435 -0.06 -3.61 3.91
CA LEU A 435 -0.37 -2.33 4.53
C LEU A 435 0.26 -1.17 3.76
N ALA A 436 -0.40 -0.01 3.81
CA ALA A 436 0.12 1.19 3.18
C ALA A 436 1.35 1.71 3.94
N LEU A 437 2.39 2.15 3.24
CA LEU A 437 3.52 2.95 3.76
C LEU A 437 4.11 2.50 5.11
N ALA A 438 5.27 1.83 5.08
CA ALA A 438 6.05 1.62 6.30
C ALA A 438 6.88 2.85 6.69
N PRO A 439 7.35 2.93 7.95
CA PRO A 439 8.35 3.91 8.34
C PRO A 439 9.59 3.82 7.43
N LYS A 440 10.23 4.98 7.19
CA LYS A 440 11.38 5.11 6.28
C LYS A 440 12.61 4.32 6.74
N SER A 441 12.72 3.98 8.02
CA SER A 441 13.84 3.23 8.59
C SER A 441 13.43 1.80 8.90
N THR A 442 13.79 0.85 8.02
CA THR A 442 13.59 -0.58 8.25
C THR A 442 14.90 -1.35 8.21
N HIS A 443 15.97 -0.75 8.71
CA HIS A 443 17.19 -1.47 9.06
C HIS A 443 17.06 -2.13 10.43
N SER A 444 15.89 -2.66 10.80
CA SER A 444 15.82 -3.54 11.95
C SER A 444 16.26 -4.93 11.51
N GLY A 445 17.08 -5.59 12.34
CA GLY A 445 17.50 -6.97 12.09
C GLY A 445 16.34 -7.97 12.13
N GLU A 446 15.17 -7.54 12.64
CA GLU A 446 13.95 -8.33 12.73
C GLU A 446 13.08 -8.16 11.49
N ARG A 447 13.20 -9.13 10.58
CA ARG A 447 12.49 -9.21 9.29
C ARG A 447 10.97 -8.95 9.37
N TRP A 448 10.33 -9.27 10.48
CA TRP A 448 8.88 -9.24 10.65
C TRP A 448 8.38 -8.19 11.63
N GLU A 449 9.21 -7.19 11.98
CA GLU A 449 8.82 -6.24 13.03
C GLU A 449 7.64 -5.36 12.61
N TYR A 450 7.47 -5.01 11.34
CA TYR A 450 6.44 -4.07 10.88
C TYR A 450 5.57 -4.64 9.77
N TRP A 451 4.24 -4.66 9.97
CA TRP A 451 3.26 -5.16 9.00
C TRP A 451 3.33 -4.52 7.62
N SER A 452 3.84 -3.29 7.54
CA SER A 452 3.91 -2.50 6.31
C SER A 452 5.15 -2.79 5.46
N THR A 453 6.01 -3.71 5.88
CA THR A 453 7.29 -4.00 5.22
C THR A 453 7.30 -5.23 4.33
N PHE A 454 6.22 -6.00 4.35
CA PHE A 454 6.13 -7.26 3.61
C PHE A 454 4.68 -7.55 3.20
N VAL A 455 4.49 -8.50 2.28
CA VAL A 455 3.15 -9.04 1.97
C VAL A 455 2.81 -10.10 2.99
N SER A 456 1.71 -9.93 3.72
CA SER A 456 1.21 -10.96 4.63
C SER A 456 0.18 -11.83 3.95
N CYS A 457 0.16 -13.11 4.28
CA CYS A 457 -0.80 -14.07 3.76
C CYS A 457 -1.38 -14.89 4.92
N TRP A 458 -2.71 -14.99 4.98
CA TRP A 458 -3.41 -15.86 5.92
C TRP A 458 -3.98 -17.07 5.17
N GLY A 459 -3.71 -18.27 5.67
CA GLY A 459 -4.32 -19.49 5.17
C GLY A 459 -3.63 -20.77 5.62
N ALA A 460 -4.22 -21.91 5.28
CA ALA A 460 -3.61 -23.21 5.53
C ALA A 460 -2.46 -23.49 4.54
N LYS A 461 -1.42 -24.17 5.02
CA LYS A 461 -0.42 -24.76 4.12
C LYS A 461 -1.06 -25.92 3.35
N ALA A 462 -0.50 -26.26 2.19
CA ALA A 462 -0.92 -27.45 1.42
C ALA A 462 -0.91 -28.74 2.26
N ASP A 463 -0.09 -28.77 3.32
CA ASP A 463 0.12 -29.91 4.21
C ASP A 463 -1.02 -30.12 5.24
N GLY A 464 -2.10 -29.33 5.16
CA GLY A 464 -3.24 -29.43 6.09
C GLY A 464 -2.98 -28.86 7.49
N ALA A 465 -1.87 -28.14 7.68
CA ALA A 465 -1.56 -27.45 8.93
C ALA A 465 -2.60 -26.37 9.26
N GLN A 466 -2.74 -26.06 10.56
CA GLN A 466 -3.62 -24.98 11.00
C GLN A 466 -3.30 -23.67 10.25
N PRO A 467 -4.32 -22.87 9.90
CA PRO A 467 -4.11 -21.57 9.28
C PRO A 467 -3.17 -20.71 10.12
N CYS A 468 -2.16 -20.15 9.46
CA CYS A 468 -1.23 -19.23 10.11
C CYS A 468 -0.89 -18.06 9.16
N TRP A 469 -0.18 -17.08 9.71
CA TRP A 469 0.32 -15.95 8.93
C TRP A 469 1.65 -16.29 8.28
N TYR A 470 1.78 -15.97 7.00
CA TYR A 470 3.02 -16.05 6.23
C TYR A 470 3.45 -14.66 5.77
N GLY A 471 4.74 -14.43 5.65
CA GLY A 471 5.32 -13.17 5.19
C GLY A 471 6.19 -13.35 3.93
N PHE A 472 6.12 -12.38 3.03
CA PHE A 472 6.99 -12.26 1.85
C PHE A 472 7.60 -10.85 1.80
N ASP A 473 8.87 -10.74 2.16
CA ASP A 473 9.63 -9.49 2.27
C ASP A 473 10.54 -9.21 1.06
N ASP A 474 10.96 -10.26 0.34
CA ASP A 474 11.78 -10.13 -0.88
C ASP A 474 10.91 -9.93 -2.13
N PRO A 475 11.11 -8.84 -2.90
CA PRO A 475 10.46 -8.63 -4.19
C PRO A 475 10.56 -9.82 -5.17
N SER A 476 11.70 -10.53 -5.15
CA SER A 476 11.93 -11.69 -6.02
C SER A 476 11.01 -12.85 -5.65
N GLU A 477 10.83 -13.11 -4.35
CA GLU A 477 9.90 -14.12 -3.83
C GLU A 477 8.44 -13.76 -4.13
N ILE A 478 8.06 -12.47 -4.04
CA ILE A 478 6.71 -12.02 -4.38
C ILE A 478 6.42 -12.21 -5.87
N ARG A 479 7.40 -11.96 -6.75
CA ARG A 479 7.27 -12.23 -8.20
C ARG A 479 7.15 -13.73 -8.47
N LEU A 480 7.88 -14.56 -7.73
CA LEU A 480 7.80 -16.01 -7.83
C LEU A 480 6.44 -16.54 -7.37
N LEU A 481 5.90 -15.99 -6.28
CA LEU A 481 4.55 -16.25 -5.80
C LEU A 481 3.51 -15.87 -6.87
N ALA A 482 3.60 -14.67 -7.43
CA ALA A 482 2.70 -14.22 -8.49
C ALA A 482 2.73 -15.14 -9.72
N GLY A 483 3.92 -15.59 -10.14
CA GLY A 483 4.07 -16.56 -11.22
C GLY A 483 3.45 -17.92 -10.90
N THR A 484 3.62 -18.41 -9.68
CA THR A 484 3.04 -19.68 -9.21
C THR A 484 1.51 -19.63 -9.20
N LEU A 485 0.93 -18.51 -8.76
CA LEU A 485 -0.51 -18.26 -8.80
C LEU A 485 -1.03 -18.20 -10.24
N GLU A 486 -0.34 -17.50 -11.14
CA GLU A 486 -0.71 -17.41 -12.55
C GLU A 486 -0.69 -18.79 -13.25
N HIS A 487 0.29 -19.63 -12.95
CA HIS A 487 0.37 -21.00 -13.47
C HIS A 487 -0.74 -21.91 -12.95
N SER A 488 -1.14 -21.74 -11.69
CA SER A 488 -2.24 -22.51 -11.08
C SER A 488 -3.57 -22.17 -11.75
N THR A 489 -3.81 -20.88 -12.03
CA THR A 489 -5.02 -20.42 -12.71
C THR A 489 -5.16 -20.95 -14.15
N LYS A 490 -4.04 -21.04 -14.89
CA LYS A 490 -4.03 -21.56 -16.27
C LYS A 490 -4.40 -23.03 -16.41
N ARG A 491 -4.23 -23.85 -15.36
CA ARG A 491 -4.62 -25.28 -15.41
C ARG A 491 -6.12 -25.50 -15.24
N GLY A 492 -6.83 -24.56 -14.62
CA GLY A 492 -8.25 -24.72 -14.28
C GLY A 492 -9.25 -24.04 -15.22
N SER A 493 -8.80 -23.13 -16.11
CA SER A 493 -9.71 -22.28 -16.89
C SER A 493 -9.18 -22.01 -18.31
N THR A 494 -10.03 -22.20 -19.31
CA THR A 494 -9.79 -21.87 -20.72
C THR A 494 -10.24 -20.44 -21.09
N SER A 495 -10.74 -19.64 -20.13
CA SER A 495 -11.32 -18.33 -20.42
C SER A 495 -10.29 -17.20 -20.34
N THR A 496 -10.16 -16.45 -21.44
CA THR A 496 -9.67 -15.07 -21.62
C THR A 496 -8.43 -14.59 -20.84
N LYS A 497 -7.46 -14.05 -21.60
CA LYS A 497 -6.11 -13.57 -21.21
C LYS A 497 -6.02 -12.48 -20.13
N GLU A 498 -7.09 -12.15 -19.42
CA GLU A 498 -7.01 -11.12 -18.39
C GLU A 498 -6.24 -11.65 -17.19
N LYS A 499 -5.13 -11.00 -16.86
CA LYS A 499 -4.31 -11.37 -15.70
C LYS A 499 -5.14 -11.19 -14.44
N ASP A 500 -5.15 -12.24 -13.61
CA ASP A 500 -5.74 -12.29 -12.29
C ASP A 500 -5.41 -11.00 -11.48
N PRO A 501 -6.42 -10.31 -10.93
CA PRO A 501 -6.22 -9.07 -10.18
C PRO A 501 -5.26 -9.22 -8.99
N LEU A 502 -5.20 -10.39 -8.35
CA LEU A 502 -4.24 -10.67 -7.27
C LEU A 502 -2.81 -10.69 -7.80
N VAL A 503 -2.58 -11.42 -8.90
CA VAL A 503 -1.27 -11.49 -9.57
C VAL A 503 -0.78 -10.09 -9.95
N ARG A 504 -1.67 -9.26 -10.52
CA ARG A 504 -1.36 -7.87 -10.85
C ARG A 504 -0.98 -7.06 -9.61
N SER A 505 -1.73 -7.19 -8.53
CA SER A 505 -1.50 -6.45 -7.28
C SER A 505 -0.18 -6.83 -6.60
N LEU A 506 0.16 -8.13 -6.59
CA LEU A 506 1.43 -8.64 -6.08
C LEU A 506 2.62 -8.11 -6.88
N LEU A 507 2.54 -8.11 -8.22
CA LEU A 507 3.61 -7.57 -9.07
C LEU A 507 3.82 -6.07 -8.84
N VAL A 508 2.74 -5.29 -8.76
CA VAL A 508 2.81 -3.85 -8.44
C VAL A 508 3.45 -3.62 -7.07
N TYR A 509 3.14 -4.46 -6.08
CA TYR A 509 3.74 -4.34 -4.75
C TYR A 509 5.21 -4.76 -4.73
N ALA A 510 5.59 -5.81 -5.46
CA ALA A 510 6.99 -6.22 -5.61
C ALA A 510 7.84 -5.10 -6.23
N ASP A 511 7.34 -4.44 -7.28
CA ASP A 511 8.05 -3.33 -7.91
C ASP A 511 8.15 -2.11 -6.98
N PHE A 512 7.10 -1.86 -6.17
CA PHE A 512 7.13 -0.84 -5.12
C PHE A 512 8.22 -1.13 -4.07
N LEU A 513 8.31 -2.37 -3.58
CA LEU A 513 9.35 -2.75 -2.62
C LEU A 513 10.75 -2.63 -3.24
N ASP A 514 10.92 -3.02 -4.50
CA ASP A 514 12.17 -2.87 -5.26
C ASP A 514 12.62 -1.40 -5.32
N ASP A 515 11.70 -0.49 -5.64
CA ASP A 515 11.98 0.95 -5.70
C ASP A 515 12.30 1.49 -4.31
N ARG A 516 11.67 0.98 -3.26
CA ARG A 516 11.95 1.38 -1.89
C ARG A 516 13.31 0.86 -1.40
N ILE A 517 13.72 -0.35 -1.74
CA ILE A 517 15.02 -0.91 -1.34
C ILE A 517 16.18 -0.14 -2.00
N LYS A 518 15.94 0.43 -3.20
CA LYS A 518 16.94 1.16 -3.99
C LYS A 518 17.09 2.64 -3.60
N ASN A 519 16.13 3.24 -2.90
CA ASN A 519 16.10 4.65 -2.53
C ASN A 519 16.22 4.81 -1.01
#